data_AF-A0A350ADM4-F1
#
_entry.id   AF-A0A350ADM4-F1
#
_cell.length_a   1.000
_cell.length_b   1.000
_cell.length_c   1.000
_cell.angle_alpha   90.00
_cell.angle_beta   90.00
_cell.angle_gamma   90.00
#
_symmetry.space_group_name_H-M   'P 1'
#
loop_
_entity.id
_entity.type
_entity.pdbx_description
1 polymer ?
#
loop_
_entity_poly.entity_id
_entity_poly.type
_entity_poly.pdbx_seq_one_letter_code
_entity_poly.pdbx_strand_id
1 'polypeptide(L)'
;SGWLLLLLIPISALGAIGFPALQSIASRAVPDDAQGALQGVMTSLASIAMVIAPLLMTQTFAVFTDGTLPFYLPGAPFLLAALIMALCLMVFLRRPTVSDR
;
A
#
# COMPACT_ATOMS: atom_id res chain seq x y z
N SER A 1 20.32 -0.42 -22.99
CA SER A 1 20.12 0.29 -21.70
C SER A 1 19.46 -0.61 -20.64
N GLY A 2 19.93 -1.87 -20.44
CA GLY A 2 19.34 -2.79 -19.45
C GLY A 2 19.90 -2.65 -18.03
N TRP A 3 21.04 -1.97 -17.85
CA TRP A 3 21.72 -1.83 -16.56
C TRP A 3 20.91 -1.01 -15.54
N LEU A 4 20.14 -0.02 -15.99
CA LEU A 4 19.24 0.76 -15.14
C LEU A 4 18.13 -0.13 -14.56
N LEU A 5 17.56 -1.04 -15.35
CA LEU A 5 16.56 -1.98 -14.85
C LEU A 5 17.15 -2.91 -13.79
N LEU A 6 18.37 -3.43 -14.03
CA LEU A 6 19.07 -4.27 -13.05
C LEU A 6 19.32 -3.56 -11.72
N LEU A 7 19.65 -2.25 -11.75
CA LEU A 7 19.81 -1.44 -10.54
C LEU A 7 18.50 -1.16 -9.81
N LEU A 8 17.38 -1.11 -10.51
CA LEU A 8 16.07 -0.91 -9.91
C LEU A 8 15.52 -2.18 -9.25
N ILE A 9 16.01 -3.37 -9.61
CA ILE A 9 15.60 -4.65 -9.00
C ILE A 9 15.67 -4.62 -7.46
N PRO A 10 16.83 -4.34 -6.82
CA PRO A 10 16.91 -4.34 -5.35
C PRO A 10 15.96 -3.32 -4.72
N ILE A 11 15.74 -2.16 -5.35
CA ILE A 11 14.80 -1.14 -4.85
C ILE A 11 13.36 -1.66 -4.95
N SER A 12 12.99 -2.28 -6.08
CA SER A 12 11.66 -2.86 -6.26
C SER A 12 11.41 -4.05 -5.33
N ALA A 13 12.44 -4.83 -5.01
CA ALA A 13 12.36 -5.96 -4.10
C ALA A 13 12.02 -5.53 -2.67
N LEU A 14 12.48 -4.35 -2.22
CA LEU A 14 12.08 -3.80 -0.91
C LEU A 14 10.55 -3.59 -0.82
N GLY A 15 9.92 -3.18 -1.92
CA GLY A 15 8.46 -3.05 -1.99
C GLY A 15 7.72 -4.39 -1.85
N ALA A 16 8.32 -5.48 -2.31
CA ALA A 16 7.71 -6.81 -2.27
C ALA A 16 7.66 -7.43 -0.85
N ILE A 17 8.52 -6.97 0.08
CA ILE A 17 8.62 -7.54 1.43
C ILE A 17 7.51 -7.03 2.37
N GLY A 18 6.91 -5.88 2.06
CA GLY A 18 5.95 -5.22 2.97
C GLY A 18 4.72 -6.07 3.27
N PHE A 19 4.14 -6.73 2.26
CA PHE A 19 2.91 -7.50 2.44
C PHE A 19 3.12 -8.79 3.26
N PRO A 20 4.15 -9.63 3.00
CA PRO A 20 4.51 -10.75 3.88
C PRO A 20 4.87 -10.32 5.32
N ALA A 21 5.57 -9.20 5.49
CA ALA A 21 5.92 -8.70 6.81
C ALA A 21 4.67 -8.32 7.64
N LEU A 22 3.69 -7.65 7.02
CA LEU A 22 2.41 -7.33 7.65
C LEU A 22 1.62 -8.59 8.00
N GLN A 23 1.60 -9.59 7.11
CA GLN A 23 0.97 -10.88 7.40
C GLN A 23 1.64 -11.59 8.58
N SER A 24 2.98 -11.57 8.66
CA SER A 24 3.74 -12.16 9.76
C SER A 24 3.46 -11.48 11.11
N ILE A 25 3.31 -10.15 11.13
CA ILE A 25 2.93 -9.42 12.35
C ILE A 25 1.48 -9.76 12.75
N ALA A 26 0.56 -9.77 11.78
CA ALA A 26 -0.86 -10.02 12.04
C ALA A 26 -1.13 -11.46 12.51
N SER A 27 -0.45 -12.46 11.92
CA SER A 27 -0.63 -13.87 12.30
C SER A 27 -0.20 -14.17 13.72
N ARG A 28 0.76 -13.41 14.28
CA ARG A 28 1.19 -13.53 15.68
C ARG A 28 0.19 -12.92 16.68
N ALA A 29 -0.74 -12.09 16.21
CA ALA A 29 -1.75 -11.44 17.03
C ALA A 29 -3.04 -12.26 17.20
N VAL A 30 -3.13 -13.44 16.58
CA VAL A 30 -4.29 -14.34 16.63
C VAL A 30 -3.82 -15.78 16.87
N PRO A 31 -4.60 -16.60 17.60
CA PRO A 31 -4.25 -18.01 17.79
C PRO A 31 -4.41 -18.83 16.51
N ASP A 32 -3.83 -20.03 16.49
CA ASP A 32 -3.74 -20.88 15.29
C ASP A 32 -5.11 -21.29 14.73
N ASP A 33 -6.12 -21.42 15.58
CA ASP A 33 -7.49 -21.76 15.21
C ASP A 33 -8.23 -20.62 14.48
N ALA A 34 -7.71 -19.38 14.56
CA ALA A 34 -8.28 -18.19 13.94
C ALA A 34 -7.54 -17.73 12.66
N GLN A 35 -6.48 -18.43 12.23
CA GLN A 35 -5.67 -18.02 11.08
C GLN A 35 -6.47 -17.96 9.77
N GLY A 36 -7.45 -18.86 9.59
CA GLY A 36 -8.35 -18.85 8.44
C GLY A 36 -9.22 -17.58 8.38
N ALA A 37 -9.70 -17.10 9.54
CA ALA A 37 -10.46 -15.86 9.62
C ALA A 37 -9.57 -14.64 9.33
N LEU A 38 -8.34 -14.62 9.86
CA LEU A 38 -7.36 -13.58 9.56
C LEU A 38 -7.08 -13.50 8.04
N GLN A 39 -6.80 -14.63 7.39
CA GLN A 39 -6.54 -14.67 5.96
C GLN A 39 -7.76 -14.23 5.15
N GLY A 40 -8.97 -14.58 5.60
CA GLY A 40 -10.23 -14.09 5.04
C GLY A 40 -10.37 -12.57 5.09
N VAL A 41 -10.04 -11.95 6.23
CA VAL A 41 -10.03 -10.49 6.39
C VAL A 41 -8.98 -9.85 5.49
N MET A 42 -7.75 -10.36 5.47
CA MET A 42 -6.67 -9.83 4.62
C MET A 42 -7.04 -9.89 3.14
N THR A 43 -7.62 -11.02 2.69
CA THR A 43 -8.08 -11.21 1.32
C THR A 43 -9.24 -10.27 0.98
N SER A 44 -10.19 -10.10 1.89
CA SER A 44 -11.34 -9.20 1.69
C SER A 44 -10.89 -7.74 1.56
N LEU A 45 -9.94 -7.30 2.39
CA LEU A 45 -9.34 -5.97 2.30
C LEU A 45 -8.59 -5.77 0.98
N ALA A 46 -7.83 -6.79 0.52
CA ALA A 46 -7.16 -6.74 -0.77
C ALA A 46 -8.17 -6.61 -1.93
N SER A 47 -9.28 -7.34 -1.89
CA SER A 47 -10.35 -7.26 -2.90
C SER A 47 -10.98 -5.87 -2.96
N ILE A 48 -11.26 -5.26 -1.81
CA ILE A 48 -11.77 -3.87 -1.75
C ILE A 48 -10.74 -2.91 -2.36
N ALA A 49 -9.46 -3.06 -1.99
CA ALA A 49 -8.39 -2.22 -2.52
C ALA A 49 -8.24 -2.37 -4.05
N MET A 50 -8.41 -3.58 -4.60
CA MET A 50 -8.35 -3.83 -6.05
C MET A 50 -9.47 -3.11 -6.83
N VAL A 51 -10.62 -2.84 -6.21
CA VAL A 51 -11.71 -2.08 -6.85
C VAL A 51 -11.50 -0.58 -6.67
N ILE A 52 -11.17 -0.15 -5.45
CA ILE A 52 -11.07 1.28 -5.11
C ILE A 52 -9.81 1.92 -5.72
N ALA A 53 -8.68 1.21 -5.73
CA ALA A 53 -7.40 1.78 -6.16
C ALA A 53 -7.43 2.21 -7.63
N PRO A 54 -7.88 1.40 -8.61
CA PRO A 54 -8.00 1.86 -9.99
C PRO A 54 -8.89 3.09 -10.10
N LEU A 55 -10.07 3.10 -9.45
CA LEU A 55 -10.99 4.24 -9.51
C LEU A 55 -10.34 5.53 -8.98
N LEU A 56 -9.68 5.49 -7.82
CA LEU A 56 -9.00 6.67 -7.28
C LEU A 56 -7.83 7.11 -8.16
N MET A 57 -7.01 6.16 -8.63
CA MET A 57 -5.79 6.48 -9.37
C MET A 57 -6.11 6.97 -10.78
N THR A 58 -7.06 6.37 -11.48
CA THR A 58 -7.46 6.81 -12.83
C THR A 58 -8.17 8.15 -12.79
N GLN A 59 -9.05 8.40 -11.82
CA GLN A 59 -9.70 9.70 -11.66
C GLN A 59 -8.67 10.79 -11.31
N THR A 60 -7.71 10.50 -10.43
CA THR A 60 -6.61 11.42 -10.14
C THR A 60 -5.78 11.70 -11.38
N PHE A 61 -5.46 10.66 -12.17
CA PHE A 61 -4.74 10.84 -13.42
C PHE A 61 -5.52 11.74 -14.38
N ALA A 62 -6.81 11.46 -14.59
CA ALA A 62 -7.67 12.20 -15.51
C ALA A 62 -7.73 13.69 -15.13
N VAL A 63 -8.00 14.00 -13.86
CA VAL A 63 -8.09 15.40 -13.38
C VAL A 63 -6.79 16.16 -13.61
N PHE A 64 -5.63 15.54 -13.35
CA PHE A 64 -4.32 16.20 -13.50
C PHE A 64 -3.75 16.16 -14.93
N THR A 65 -4.49 15.61 -15.90
CA THR A 65 -4.07 15.51 -17.30
C THR A 65 -5.09 16.04 -18.33
N ASP A 66 -6.32 16.39 -17.94
CA ASP A 66 -7.35 16.84 -18.89
C ASP A 66 -7.12 18.25 -19.51
N GLY A 67 -6.15 19.01 -18.99
CA GLY A 67 -5.79 20.35 -19.49
C GLY A 67 -6.62 21.51 -18.92
N THR A 68 -7.57 21.25 -18.02
CA THR A 68 -8.37 22.28 -17.34
C THR A 68 -7.62 22.94 -16.17
N LEU A 69 -6.67 22.22 -15.56
CA LEU A 69 -5.81 22.75 -14.51
C LEU A 69 -4.61 23.51 -15.09
N PRO A 70 -4.13 24.58 -14.43
CA PRO A 70 -2.96 25.34 -14.87
C PRO A 70 -1.64 24.57 -14.78
N PHE A 71 -1.65 23.36 -14.22
CA PHE A 71 -0.49 22.47 -14.09
C PHE A 71 -0.83 21.07 -14.60
N TYR A 72 0.01 20.55 -15.49
CA TYR A 72 -0.06 19.19 -16.03
C TYR A 72 0.85 18.26 -15.22
N LEU A 73 0.26 17.30 -14.51
CA LEU A 73 1.01 16.42 -13.59
C LEU A 73 0.55 14.96 -13.70
N PRO A 74 1.00 14.21 -14.73
CA PRO A 74 0.63 12.80 -14.91
C PRO A 74 1.13 11.89 -13.77
N GLY A 75 2.10 12.37 -12.97
CA GLY A 75 2.60 11.69 -11.79
C GLY A 75 1.72 11.82 -10.53
N ALA A 76 0.62 12.59 -10.57
CA ALA A 76 -0.24 12.85 -9.42
C ALA A 76 -0.77 11.59 -8.70
N PRO A 77 -1.16 10.49 -9.39
CA PRO A 77 -1.57 9.26 -8.72
C PRO A 77 -0.48 8.65 -7.82
N PHE A 78 0.79 8.72 -8.24
CA PHE A 78 1.91 8.20 -7.44
C PHE A 78 2.14 9.05 -6.18
N LEU A 79 1.96 10.37 -6.28
CA LEU A 79 2.03 11.26 -5.11
C LEU A 79 0.88 11.01 -4.14
N LEU A 80 -0.34 10.77 -4.65
CA LEU A 80 -1.48 10.38 -3.84
C LEU A 80 -1.21 9.04 -3.13
N ALA A 81 -0.68 8.04 -3.83
CA ALA A 81 -0.30 6.77 -3.23
C ALA A 81 0.76 6.95 -2.14
N ALA A 82 1.77 7.79 -2.36
CA ALA A 82 2.79 8.12 -1.37
C ALA A 82 2.18 8.80 -0.12
N LEU A 83 1.22 9.71 -0.31
CA LEU A 83 0.50 10.37 0.78
C LEU A 83 -0.30 9.36 1.61
N ILE A 84 -1.06 8.47 0.95
CA ILE A 84 -1.83 7.40 1.62
C ILE A 84 -0.88 6.50 2.43
N MET A 85 0.26 6.11 1.84
CA MET A 85 1.26 5.29 2.53
C MET A 85 1.84 6.01 3.76
N ALA A 86 2.15 7.30 3.64
CA ALA A 86 2.64 8.10 4.76
C ALA A 86 1.61 8.20 5.90
N LEU A 87 0.31 8.33 5.58
CA LEU A 87 -0.77 8.31 6.57
C LEU A 87 -0.88 6.94 7.25
N CYS A 88 -0.81 5.84 6.50
CA CYS A 88 -0.78 4.48 7.05
C CYS A 88 0.40 4.27 8.01
N LEU A 89 1.59 4.73 7.62
CA LEU A 89 2.79 4.67 8.45
C LEU A 89 2.62 5.51 9.73
N MET A 90 2.06 6.72 9.62
CA MET A 90 1.77 7.56 10.77
C MET A 90 0.83 6.86 11.76
N VAL A 91 -0.25 6.23 11.27
CA VAL A 91 -1.18 5.48 12.12
C VAL A 91 -0.48 4.29 12.77
N PHE A 92 0.35 3.57 12.02
CA PHE A 92 1.11 2.42 12.53
C PHE A 92 2.07 2.83 13.66
N LEU A 93 2.85 3.91 13.45
CA LEU A 93 3.82 4.41 14.44
C LEU A 93 3.16 5.02 15.68
N ARG A 94 1.91 5.50 15.57
CA ARG A 94 1.15 6.04 16.71
C ARG A 94 0.51 4.97 17.58
N ARG A 95 0.57 3.68 17.21
CA ARG A 95 0.03 2.62 18.07
C ARG A 95 0.86 2.55 19.35
N PRO A 96 0.30 2.84 20.55
CA PRO A 96 1.01 2.57 21.78
C PRO A 96 1.28 1.08 21.83
N THR A 97 2.54 0.70 22.03
CA THR A 97 2.92 -0.69 22.28
C THR A 97 2.12 -1.14 23.48
N VAL A 98 1.11 -1.98 23.27
CA VAL A 98 0.41 -2.62 24.38
C VAL A 98 1.48 -3.47 25.05
N SER A 99 1.93 -3.00 26.21
CA SER A 99 2.82 -3.75 27.08
C SER A 99 2.06 -4.99 27.50
N ASP A 100 2.30 -6.10 26.81
CA ASP A 100 1.81 -7.42 27.20
C ASP A 100 2.20 -7.65 28.67
N ARG A 101 1.18 -7.89 29.51
CA ARG A 101 1.31 -8.50 30.83
C ARG A 101 0.86 -9.94 30.71
#